data_AF-A0A816ZYM8-F1
#
_entry.id   AF-A0A816ZYM8-F1
#
_cell.length_a   1.000
_cell.length_b   1.000
_cell.length_c   1.000
_cell.angle_alpha   90.00
_cell.angle_beta   90.00
_cell.angle_gamma   90.00
#
_symmetry.space_group_name_H-M   'P 1'
#
loop_
_entity.id
_entity.type
_entity.pdbx_description
1 polymer ?
#
loop_
_entity_poly.entity_id
_entity_poly.type
_entity_poly.pdbx_seq_one_letter_code
_entity_poly.pdbx_strand_id
1 'polypeptide(L)'
;MYNFVVRQVLCLSTRQFLITSRTYKSNLSFEKLFPNCKSLDVVSGPIKSPTSESTGNAKFNGFIPTALSGVEIRFHVDSATWIPDSIKPRFRDMNHNRINRDGYFVIFSDETRHRLLNQ
;
A
#
# COMPACT_ATOMS: atom_id res chain seq x y z
N MET A 1 17.07 -64.64 -35.69
CA MET A 1 18.43 -64.95 -35.18
C MET A 1 19.02 -63.67 -34.61
N TYR A 2 19.29 -63.70 -33.30
CA TYR A 2 19.85 -62.61 -32.52
C TYR A 2 21.25 -62.22 -33.00
N ASN A 3 21.55 -60.93 -33.09
CA ASN A 3 22.91 -60.44 -32.96
C ASN A 3 22.95 -59.30 -31.94
N PHE A 4 23.67 -59.61 -30.87
CA PHE A 4 23.85 -58.88 -29.64
C PHE A 4 25.20 -58.17 -29.75
N VAL A 5 25.21 -56.83 -29.79
CA VAL A 5 26.43 -56.04 -29.60
C VAL A 5 26.20 -55.11 -28.43
N VAL A 6 26.94 -55.37 -27.37
CA VAL A 6 27.01 -54.60 -26.13
C VAL A 6 28.23 -53.69 -26.19
N ARG A 7 28.12 -52.57 -25.47
CA ARG A 7 29.15 -51.57 -25.10
C ARG A 7 29.25 -50.42 -26.10
N GLN A 8 29.19 -49.15 -25.68
CA GLN A 8 29.76 -48.58 -24.46
C GLN A 8 28.83 -47.57 -23.78
N VAL A 9 28.91 -47.59 -22.45
CA VAL A 9 28.42 -46.56 -21.53
C VAL A 9 29.24 -45.29 -21.77
N LEU A 10 28.57 -44.17 -22.05
CA LEU A 10 29.05 -42.84 -21.71
C LEU A 10 27.97 -42.15 -20.87
N CYS A 11 28.13 -42.33 -19.57
CA CYS A 11 27.50 -41.52 -18.54
C CYS A 11 28.24 -40.19 -18.48
N LEU A 12 27.61 -39.10 -18.93
CA LEU A 12 27.96 -37.74 -18.52
C LEU A 12 26.67 -36.93 -18.33
N SER A 13 26.14 -37.04 -17.11
CA SER A 13 25.77 -35.89 -16.27
C SER A 13 25.41 -34.59 -17.00
N THR A 14 24.11 -34.31 -17.10
CA THR A 14 23.56 -33.05 -16.56
C THR A 14 22.07 -33.23 -16.30
N ARG A 15 21.73 -33.47 -15.03
CA ARG A 15 20.35 -33.34 -14.54
C ARG A 15 19.96 -31.86 -14.62
N GLN A 16 19.27 -31.45 -15.66
CA GLN A 16 18.41 -30.27 -15.55
C GLN A 16 17.14 -30.71 -14.84
N PHE A 17 17.15 -30.56 -13.52
CA PHE A 17 15.94 -30.57 -12.70
C PHE A 17 15.13 -29.34 -13.13
N LEU A 18 14.28 -29.48 -14.14
CA LEU A 18 13.24 -28.50 -14.41
C LEU A 18 12.17 -28.69 -13.34
N ILE A 19 12.30 -27.92 -12.25
CA ILE A 19 11.18 -27.71 -11.33
C ILE A 19 10.14 -26.92 -12.10
N THR A 20 9.26 -27.62 -12.83
CA THR A 20 8.07 -26.99 -13.39
C THR A 20 7.15 -26.73 -12.21
N SER A 21 7.12 -25.50 -11.70
CA SER A 21 6.11 -25.06 -10.74
C SER A 21 4.73 -25.19 -11.41
N ARG A 22 4.06 -26.33 -11.16
CA ARG A 22 2.69 -26.56 -11.62
C ARG A 22 1.74 -25.74 -10.74
N THR A 23 1.49 -24.49 -11.09
CA THR A 23 0.39 -23.75 -10.45
C THR A 23 -0.94 -24.28 -10.98
N TYR A 24 -1.83 -24.70 -10.08
CA TYR A 24 -3.18 -25.13 -10.46
C TYR A 24 -4.01 -23.94 -10.96
N LYS A 25 -4.72 -24.12 -12.08
CA LYS A 25 -5.64 -23.14 -12.68
C LYS A 25 -7.00 -23.80 -12.92
N SER A 26 -8.01 -23.42 -12.13
CA SER A 26 -9.38 -23.93 -12.29
C SER A 26 -10.07 -23.36 -13.54
N ASN A 27 -11.26 -23.85 -13.88
CA ASN A 27 -12.08 -23.25 -14.94
C ASN A 27 -12.74 -21.93 -14.54
N LEU A 28 -12.71 -21.57 -13.27
CA LEU A 28 -13.16 -20.27 -12.75
C LEU A 28 -11.99 -19.37 -12.38
N SER A 29 -10.81 -19.60 -12.96
CA SER A 29 -9.64 -18.75 -12.67
C SER A 29 -9.84 -17.35 -13.26
N PHE A 30 -9.30 -16.34 -12.59
CA PHE A 30 -9.44 -14.94 -12.99
C PHE A 30 -9.01 -14.70 -14.45
N GLU A 31 -7.97 -15.39 -14.90
CA GLU A 31 -7.44 -15.26 -16.26
C GLU A 31 -8.40 -15.81 -17.33
N LYS A 32 -9.28 -16.75 -16.96
CA LYS A 32 -10.32 -17.31 -17.85
C LYS A 32 -11.58 -16.47 -17.83
N LEU A 33 -11.96 -15.94 -16.66
CA LEU A 33 -13.16 -15.10 -16.51
C LEU A 33 -12.95 -13.68 -17.05
N PHE A 34 -11.72 -13.16 -16.98
CA PHE A 34 -11.39 -11.79 -17.40
C PHE A 34 -10.19 -11.78 -18.36
N PRO A 35 -10.37 -12.22 -19.62
CA PRO A 35 -9.28 -12.41 -20.58
C PRO A 35 -8.55 -11.10 -20.99
N ASN A 36 -9.23 -9.96 -20.85
CA ASN A 36 -8.65 -8.63 -21.12
C ASN A 36 -7.95 -8.03 -19.90
N CYS A 37 -8.18 -8.55 -18.70
CA CYS A 37 -7.53 -8.13 -17.47
C CYS A 37 -6.33 -9.04 -17.21
N LYS A 38 -5.30 -8.91 -18.05
CA LYS A 38 -4.08 -9.69 -17.88
C LYS A 38 -3.24 -9.12 -16.73
N SER A 39 -2.95 -10.04 -15.82
CA SER A 39 -1.94 -9.99 -14.76
C SER A 39 -2.34 -9.28 -13.47
N LEU A 40 -2.40 -10.12 -12.44
CA LEU A 40 -2.24 -9.74 -11.04
C LEU A 40 -0.97 -8.88 -10.84
N ASP A 41 0.02 -8.97 -11.73
CA ASP A 41 1.26 -8.18 -11.64
C ASP A 41 1.10 -6.69 -11.99
N VAL A 42 0.11 -6.30 -12.82
CA VAL A 42 -0.17 -4.89 -13.13
C VAL A 42 -1.09 -4.25 -12.08
N VAL A 43 -1.98 -5.03 -11.47
CA VAL A 43 -2.93 -4.55 -10.45
C VAL A 43 -2.41 -4.72 -9.02
N SER A 44 -1.49 -5.65 -8.79
CA SER A 44 -0.88 -5.97 -7.49
C SER A 44 0.65 -5.88 -7.51
N GLY A 45 1.22 -5.20 -8.50
CA GLY A 45 2.61 -4.76 -8.44
C GLY A 45 2.84 -4.14 -7.06
N PRO A 46 3.92 -4.54 -6.34
CA PRO A 46 4.06 -4.16 -4.94
C PRO A 46 4.03 -2.63 -4.87
N ILE A 47 2.96 -2.09 -4.27
CA ILE A 47 2.97 -0.73 -3.77
C ILE A 47 4.19 -0.73 -2.86
N LYS A 48 5.25 -0.02 -3.28
CA LYS A 48 6.43 0.15 -2.43
C LYS A 48 5.89 0.74 -1.15
N SER A 49 5.86 -0.06 -0.09
CA SER A 49 5.52 0.44 1.23
C SER A 49 6.44 1.65 1.44
N PRO A 50 5.90 2.78 1.94
CA PRO A 50 6.75 3.93 2.20
C PRO A 50 7.91 3.42 3.03
N THR A 51 9.11 3.49 2.45
CA THR A 51 10.33 3.14 3.16
C THR A 51 10.42 4.20 4.23
N SER A 52 9.92 3.90 5.43
CA SER A 52 10.29 4.63 6.61
C SER A 52 11.79 4.39 6.75
N GLU A 53 12.59 5.21 6.07
CA GLU A 53 14.00 5.36 6.38
C GLU A 53 13.99 5.77 7.84
N SER A 54 14.32 4.81 8.70
CA SER A 54 14.50 5.02 10.12
C SER A 54 15.80 5.80 10.30
N THR A 55 15.82 7.05 9.84
CA THR A 55 16.88 7.99 10.16
C THR A 55 16.71 8.32 11.65
N GLY A 56 17.39 7.52 12.47
CA GLY A 56 17.56 7.73 13.91
C GLY A 56 16.57 6.98 14.81
N ASN A 57 16.98 5.80 15.29
CA ASN A 57 16.66 5.24 16.61
C ASN A 57 15.21 5.34 17.16
N ALA A 58 14.17 5.22 16.34
CA ALA A 58 12.81 5.05 16.84
C ALA A 58 12.57 3.57 17.25
N LYS A 59 13.30 3.08 18.25
CA LYS A 59 13.03 1.78 18.86
C LYS A 59 11.71 1.91 19.65
N PHE A 60 10.74 1.09 19.33
CA PHE A 60 9.40 1.15 19.95
C PHE A 60 9.50 1.02 21.49
N ASN A 61 8.93 1.98 22.21
CA ASN A 61 9.01 2.08 23.68
C ASN A 61 8.02 1.17 24.43
N GLY A 62 7.38 0.21 23.77
CA GLY A 62 6.44 -0.72 24.41
C GLY A 62 5.04 -0.13 24.69
N PHE A 63 4.86 1.18 24.57
CA PHE A 63 3.58 1.85 24.83
C PHE A 63 2.78 2.04 23.54
N ILE A 64 1.63 1.35 23.46
CA ILE A 64 0.59 1.65 22.46
C ILE A 64 -0.52 2.38 23.20
N PRO A 65 -0.77 3.68 22.92
CA PRO A 65 -1.90 4.37 23.51
C PRO A 65 -3.19 3.72 23.03
N THR A 66 -3.80 2.90 23.88
CA THR A 66 -4.97 2.09 23.52
C THR A 66 -6.22 2.91 23.26
N ALA A 67 -6.28 4.18 23.70
CA ALA A 67 -7.48 5.02 23.66
C ALA A 67 -7.29 6.39 22.97
N LEU A 68 -6.12 6.72 22.42
CA LEU A 68 -5.91 7.99 21.72
C LEU A 68 -6.08 7.80 20.20
N SER A 69 -7.33 7.62 19.78
CA SER A 69 -7.70 7.56 18.35
C SER A 69 -8.08 8.93 17.78
N GLY A 70 -8.00 9.99 18.59
CA GLY A 70 -8.25 11.36 18.17
C GLY A 70 -7.31 11.80 17.05
N VAL A 71 -7.87 12.42 16.03
CA VAL A 71 -7.13 12.97 14.89
C VAL A 71 -7.35 14.48 14.86
N GLU A 72 -6.24 15.23 14.82
CA GLU A 72 -6.25 16.65 14.57
C GLU A 72 -5.77 16.91 13.13
N ILE A 73 -6.59 17.62 12.36
CA ILE A 73 -6.24 18.07 11.01
C ILE A 73 -6.07 19.58 11.07
N ARG A 74 -4.92 20.05 10.57
CA ARG A 74 -4.59 21.47 10.52
C ARG A 74 -4.04 21.83 9.17
N PHE A 75 -4.53 22.92 8.59
CA PHE A 75 -3.94 23.50 7.40
C PHE A 75 -4.04 25.02 7.43
N HIS A 76 -3.14 25.68 6.71
CA HIS A 76 -3.11 27.13 6.60
C HIS A 76 -4.03 27.60 5.47
N VAL A 77 -4.96 28.50 5.80
CA VAL A 77 -6.07 28.85 4.89
C VAL A 77 -5.59 29.62 3.66
N ASP A 78 -4.60 30.52 3.80
CA ASP A 78 -4.16 31.34 2.67
C ASP A 78 -3.27 30.56 1.69
N SER A 79 -2.45 29.64 2.19
CA SER A 79 -1.53 28.85 1.37
C SER A 79 -2.20 27.66 0.67
N ALA A 80 -3.45 27.34 1.02
CA ALA A 80 -4.23 26.30 0.37
C ALA A 80 -4.59 26.72 -1.07
N THR A 81 -3.97 26.07 -2.06
CA THR A 81 -4.24 26.29 -3.49
C THR A 81 -5.52 25.63 -3.97
N TRP A 82 -6.00 24.62 -3.25
CA TRP A 82 -7.23 23.88 -3.56
C TRP A 82 -8.51 24.62 -3.13
N ILE A 83 -8.38 25.72 -2.38
CA ILE A 83 -9.49 26.60 -1.97
C ILE A 83 -9.46 27.85 -2.85
N PRO A 84 -10.53 28.16 -3.60
CA PRO A 84 -10.63 29.40 -4.36
C PRO A 84 -10.55 30.65 -3.47
N ASP A 85 -9.87 31.69 -3.93
CA ASP A 85 -9.69 32.92 -3.16
C ASP A 85 -11.01 33.66 -2.88
N SER A 86 -12.02 33.49 -3.74
CA SER A 86 -13.35 34.09 -3.56
C SER A 86 -14.08 33.57 -2.32
N ILE A 87 -13.79 32.34 -1.88
CA ILE A 87 -14.47 31.73 -0.73
C ILE A 87 -13.66 31.82 0.57
N LYS A 88 -12.34 32.06 0.51
CA LYS A 88 -11.47 32.25 1.67
C LYS A 88 -11.97 33.32 2.67
N PRO A 89 -12.44 34.52 2.26
CA PRO A 89 -12.92 35.51 3.22
C PRO A 89 -14.16 35.02 3.98
N ARG A 90 -15.16 34.50 3.25
CA ARG A 90 -16.37 33.92 3.85
C ARG A 90 -16.05 32.73 4.76
N PHE A 91 -15.09 31.89 4.38
CA PHE A 91 -14.65 30.75 5.17
C PHE A 91 -14.05 31.20 6.51
N ARG A 92 -13.25 32.27 6.50
CA ARG A 92 -12.69 32.88 7.71
C ARG A 92 -13.77 33.46 8.61
N ASP A 93 -14.72 34.19 8.05
CA ASP A 93 -15.82 34.78 8.83
C ASP A 93 -16.65 33.69 9.52
N MET A 94 -16.96 32.60 8.82
CA MET A 94 -17.74 31.49 9.36
C MET A 94 -16.97 30.68 10.42
N ASN A 95 -15.66 30.50 10.24
CA ASN A 95 -14.83 29.62 11.07
C ASN A 95 -13.83 30.36 11.96
N HIS A 96 -14.02 31.66 12.21
CA HIS A 96 -13.08 32.48 12.97
C HIS A 96 -12.71 31.89 14.34
N ASN A 97 -13.66 31.20 15.00
CA ASN A 97 -13.45 30.54 16.30
C ASN A 97 -12.50 29.34 16.25
N ARG A 98 -12.30 28.73 15.08
CA ARG A 98 -11.48 27.53 14.88
C ARG A 98 -10.16 27.83 14.16
N ILE A 99 -9.88 29.12 13.91
CA ILE A 99 -8.68 29.57 13.21
C ILE A 99 -7.74 30.20 14.23
N ASN A 100 -6.49 29.74 14.23
CA ASN A 100 -5.44 30.29 15.09
C ASN A 100 -4.94 31.64 14.56
N ARG A 101 -4.22 32.39 15.40
CA ARG A 101 -3.57 33.66 15.03
C ARG A 101 -2.69 33.55 13.78
N ASP A 102 -2.05 32.41 13.60
CA ASP A 102 -1.16 32.12 12.47
C ASP A 102 -1.92 31.72 11.18
N GLY A 103 -3.26 31.81 11.14
CA GLY A 103 -4.06 31.51 9.95
C GLY A 103 -4.30 30.01 9.69
N TYR A 104 -4.01 29.16 10.68
CA TYR A 104 -4.29 27.72 10.61
C TYR A 104 -5.70 27.41 11.07
N PHE A 105 -6.45 26.72 10.23
CA PHE A 105 -7.73 26.13 10.58
C PHE A 105 -7.49 24.76 11.22
N VAL A 106 -8.09 24.53 12.39
CA VAL A 106 -7.89 23.32 13.20
C VAL A 106 -9.23 22.60 13.38
N ILE A 107 -9.24 21.31 13.05
CA ILE A 107 -10.35 20.39 13.33
C ILE A 107 -9.82 19.21 14.12
N PHE A 108 -10.58 18.79 15.14
CA PHE A 108 -10.31 17.59 15.92
C PHE A 108 -11.52 16.64 15.85
N SER A 109 -11.25 15.35 15.74
CA SER A 109 -12.25 14.28 15.74
C SER A 109 -11.79 13.09 16.57
N ASP A 110 -12.59 12.64 17.54
CA ASP A 110 -12.31 11.50 18.42
C ASP A 110 -13.50 10.54 18.60
N GLU A 111 -14.47 10.59 17.67
CA GLU A 111 -15.73 9.84 17.73
C GLU A 111 -15.54 8.32 17.80
N THR A 112 -14.56 7.79 17.07
CA THR A 112 -14.36 6.34 16.99
C THR A 112 -12.99 5.91 17.51
N ARG A 113 -12.87 4.61 17.85
CA ARG A 113 -11.59 3.98 18.20
C ARG A 113 -10.68 3.71 17.01
N HIS A 114 -11.19 3.86 15.79
CA HIS A 114 -10.42 3.60 14.58
C HIS A 114 -9.97 4.93 13.98
N ARG A 115 -8.66 5.20 14.07
CA ARG A 115 -8.06 6.46 13.57
C ARG A 115 -8.44 6.77 12.11
N LEU A 116 -8.54 5.75 11.25
CA LEU A 116 -8.92 5.90 9.85
C LEU A 116 -10.34 6.44 9.66
N LEU A 117 -11.26 6.15 10.59
CA LEU A 117 -12.63 6.65 10.55
C LEU A 117 -12.76 8.08 11.09
N ASN A 118 -11.72 8.58 11.75
CA ASN A 118 -11.67 9.94 12.30
C ASN A 118 -10.91 10.93 11.38
N GLN A 119 -10.42 10.47 10.21
CA GLN A 119 -9.73 11.30 9.21
C GLN A 119 -10.69 12.13 8.35
#